data_AF-A0A529KBJ2-F1
#
_entry.id   AF-A0A529KBJ2-F1
#
_cell.length_a   1.000
_cell.length_b   1.000
_cell.length_c   1.000
_cell.angle_alpha   90.00
_cell.angle_beta   90.00
_cell.angle_gamma   90.00
#
_symmetry.space_group_name_H-M   'P 1'
#
loop_
_entity.id
_entity.type
_entity.pdbx_description
1 polymer ?
#
loop_
_entity_poly.entity_id
_entity_poly.type
_entity_poly.pdbx_seq_one_letter_code
_entity_poly.pdbx_strand_id
1 'polypeptide(L)'
;LYLSPLPILSAVLFAWLWRQTFHLPKADDRHALTPFLTLAAIFTLGFAGLAWSFYPFVVPDRLTIWQAASAPESLAIILAGTVVVLPIIIFYSFYAYRVFGGKATDLTYD
;
A
#
# COMPACT_ATOMS: atom_id res chain seq x y z
N LEU A 1 3.51 13.33 21.52
CA LEU A 1 3.52 11.88 21.85
C LEU A 1 2.49 11.08 21.05
N TYR A 2 1.23 11.53 20.89
CA TYR A 2 0.19 10.77 20.19
C TYR A 2 0.50 10.35 18.74
N LEU A 3 1.42 11.03 18.06
CA LEU A 3 1.85 10.72 16.68
C LEU A 3 3.12 9.88 16.58
N SER A 4 3.79 9.58 17.71
CA SER A 4 4.97 8.70 17.69
C SER A 4 4.70 7.24 17.32
N PRO A 5 3.47 6.66 17.39
CA PRO A 5 3.25 5.28 16.95
C PRO A 5 3.61 5.05 15.48
N LEU A 6 3.32 6.02 14.60
CA LEU A 6 3.64 5.93 13.17
C LEU A 6 5.14 5.77 12.88
N PRO A 7 6.02 6.70 13.30
CA PRO A 7 7.46 6.57 13.04
C PRO A 7 8.07 5.38 13.78
N ILE A 8 7.56 5.01 14.96
CA ILE A 8 8.03 3.80 15.67
C ILE A 8 7.69 2.54 14.89
N LEU A 9 6.44 2.38 14.44
CA LEU A 9 6.00 1.22 13.64
C LEU A 9 6.77 1.14 12.33
N SER A 10 6.97 2.27 11.64
CA SER A 10 7.77 2.33 10.42
C SER A 10 9.22 1.90 10.68
N ALA A 11 9.86 2.39 11.76
CA ALA A 11 11.22 1.99 12.12
C ALA A 11 11.33 0.48 12.43
N VAL A 12 10.33 -0.08 13.13
CA VAL A 12 10.26 -1.53 13.40
C VAL A 12 10.14 -2.32 12.10
N LEU A 13 9.27 -1.90 11.17
CA LEU A 13 9.11 -2.59 9.89
C LEU A 13 10.35 -2.47 9.01
N PHE A 14 11.04 -1.33 8.99
CA PHE A 14 12.33 -1.18 8.32
C PHE A 14 13.38 -2.12 8.91
N ALA A 15 13.51 -2.19 10.23
CA ALA A 15 14.42 -3.12 10.89
C ALA A 15 14.05 -4.59 10.62
N TRP A 16 12.75 -4.88 10.54
CA TRP A 16 12.26 -6.22 10.20
C TRP A 16 12.54 -6.59 8.75
N LEU A 17 12.30 -5.69 7.79
CA LEU A 17 12.66 -5.87 6.38
C LEU A 17 14.17 -6.08 6.22
N TRP A 18 14.97 -5.24 6.88
CA TRP A 18 16.43 -5.37 6.90
C TRP A 18 16.84 -6.77 7.36
N ARG A 19 16.30 -7.25 8.48
CA ARG A 19 16.55 -8.62 8.96
C ARG A 19 16.12 -9.70 7.96
N GLN A 20 14.98 -9.55 7.27
CA GLN A 20 14.53 -10.51 6.28
C GLN A 20 15.54 -10.67 5.14
N THR A 21 16.14 -9.57 4.66
CA THR A 21 17.13 -9.59 3.58
C THR A 21 18.38 -10.41 3.93
N PHE A 22 18.81 -10.44 5.19
CA PHE A 22 19.96 -11.27 5.61
C PHE A 22 19.62 -12.75 5.85
N HIS A 23 18.34 -13.12 5.92
CA HIS A 23 17.89 -14.47 6.26
C HIS A 23 17.14 -15.19 5.13
N LEU A 24 17.07 -14.58 3.94
CA LEU A 24 16.49 -15.13 2.73
C LEU A 24 17.59 -15.35 1.67
N PRO A 25 17.45 -16.34 0.78
CA PRO A 25 16.34 -17.29 0.65
C PRO A 25 16.40 -18.41 1.70
N LYS A 26 15.23 -18.83 2.19
CA LYS A 26 15.09 -20.02 3.05
C LYS A 26 14.85 -21.26 2.19
N ALA A 27 15.06 -22.44 2.76
CA ALA A 27 14.70 -23.71 2.11
C ALA A 27 13.25 -23.66 1.58
N ASP A 28 13.06 -24.14 0.36
CA ASP A 28 11.77 -24.18 -0.35
C ASP A 28 11.12 -22.79 -0.61
N ASP A 29 11.93 -21.72 -0.65
CA ASP A 29 11.47 -20.32 -0.80
C ASP A 29 10.39 -19.90 0.22
N ARG A 30 10.41 -20.54 1.40
CA ARG A 30 9.48 -20.21 2.47
C ARG A 30 9.63 -18.74 2.86
N HIS A 31 8.52 -18.01 2.87
CA HIS A 31 8.44 -16.57 3.14
C HIS A 31 8.96 -15.64 2.02
N ALA A 32 9.10 -16.11 0.78
CA ALA A 32 9.50 -15.24 -0.34
C ALA A 32 8.59 -14.02 -0.56
N LEU A 33 7.30 -14.10 -0.16
CA LEU A 33 6.36 -12.98 -0.23
C LEU A 33 6.51 -11.96 0.92
N THR A 34 7.16 -12.31 2.03
CA THR A 34 7.18 -11.44 3.22
C THR A 34 7.92 -10.12 3.01
N PRO A 35 9.06 -10.04 2.28
CA PRO A 35 9.73 -8.76 2.06
C PRO A 35 8.86 -7.79 1.26
N PHE A 36 8.15 -8.30 0.25
CA PHE A 36 7.22 -7.50 -0.53
C PHE A 36 6.07 -6.94 0.32
N LEU A 37 5.42 -7.79 1.12
CA LEU A 37 4.34 -7.35 2.02
C LEU A 37 4.84 -6.37 3.08
N THR A 38 6.04 -6.58 3.60
CA THR A 38 6.67 -5.68 4.58
C THR A 38 6.94 -4.32 3.96
N LEU A 39 7.48 -4.28 2.75
CA LEU A 39 7.72 -3.05 2.01
C LEU A 39 6.40 -2.32 1.71
N ALA A 40 5.36 -3.04 1.25
CA ALA A 40 4.04 -2.48 1.02
C ALA A 40 3.49 -1.81 2.30
N ALA A 41 3.60 -2.48 3.45
CA ALA A 41 3.16 -1.92 4.73
C ALA A 41 3.93 -0.65 5.13
N ILE A 42 5.25 -0.61 4.90
CA ILE A 42 6.08 0.60 5.15
C ILE A 42 5.57 1.77 4.30
N PHE A 43 5.33 1.55 3.00
CA PHE A 43 4.81 2.59 2.11
C PHE A 43 3.41 3.05 2.54
N THR A 44 2.52 2.12 2.88
CA THR A 44 1.18 2.47 3.38
C THR A 44 1.25 3.34 4.63
N LEU A 45 2.10 3.01 5.61
CA LEU A 45 2.30 3.83 6.80
C LEU A 45 2.92 5.19 6.48
N GLY A 46 3.85 5.26 5.52
CA GLY A 46 4.41 6.52 5.05
C GLY A 46 3.34 7.45 4.47
N PHE A 47 2.47 6.93 3.59
CA PHE A 47 1.34 7.69 3.06
C PHE A 47 0.31 8.08 4.13
N ALA A 48 0.01 7.18 5.07
CA ALA A 48 -0.87 7.50 6.20
C ALA A 48 -0.29 8.62 7.08
N GLY A 49 1.01 8.57 7.36
CA GLY A 49 1.71 9.63 8.10
C GLY A 49 1.71 10.96 7.36
N LEU A 50 1.88 10.95 6.03
CA LEU A 50 1.78 12.15 5.20
C LEU A 50 0.36 12.74 5.23
N ALA A 51 -0.66 11.90 5.05
CA ALA A 51 -2.06 12.32 5.11
C ALA A 51 -2.40 12.93 6.49
N TRP A 52 -1.92 12.31 7.57
CA TRP A 52 -2.13 12.84 8.92
C TRP A 52 -1.40 14.16 9.15
N SER A 53 -0.21 14.33 8.57
CA SER A 53 0.60 15.54 8.75
C SER A 53 -0.07 16.78 8.17
N PHE A 54 -0.88 16.63 7.13
CA PHE A 54 -1.59 17.74 6.50
C PHE A 54 -3.05 17.86 6.93
N TYR A 55 -3.66 16.81 7.51
CA TYR A 55 -5.05 16.88 7.97
C TYR A 55 -5.28 18.07 8.93
N PRO A 56 -6.32 18.91 8.74
CA PRO A 56 -7.45 18.79 7.80
C PRO A 56 -7.26 19.55 6.47
N PHE A 57 -6.04 19.94 6.13
CA PHE A 57 -5.70 20.66 4.91
C PHE A 57 -5.37 19.72 3.75
N VAL A 58 -5.91 20.05 2.57
CA VAL A 58 -5.50 19.45 1.29
C VAL A 58 -4.31 20.23 0.73
N VAL A 59 -4.36 21.56 0.87
CA VAL A 59 -3.22 22.46 0.62
C VAL A 59 -2.91 23.17 1.94
N PRO A 60 -1.74 22.95 2.55
CA PRO A 60 -1.39 23.54 3.84
C PRO A 60 -1.61 25.05 3.87
N ASP A 61 -2.23 25.55 4.94
CA ASP A 61 -2.53 26.97 5.18
C ASP A 61 -3.38 27.67 4.09
N ARG A 62 -3.97 26.92 3.16
CA ARG A 62 -4.72 27.49 2.02
C ARG A 62 -6.10 26.90 1.84
N LEU A 63 -6.23 25.57 1.94
CA LEU A 63 -7.46 24.89 1.52
C LEU A 63 -7.72 23.64 2.38
N THR A 64 -8.83 23.66 3.11
CA THR A 64 -9.27 22.55 3.97
C THR A 64 -10.07 21.49 3.20
N ILE A 65 -10.18 20.28 3.73
CA ILE A 65 -10.97 19.19 3.12
C ILE A 65 -12.44 19.57 2.86
N TRP A 66 -13.01 20.42 3.71
CA TRP A 66 -14.40 20.87 3.60
C TRP A 66 -14.58 21.90 2.48
N GLN A 67 -13.58 22.77 2.31
CA GLN A 67 -13.54 23.75 1.22
C GLN A 67 -13.17 23.09 -0.12
N ALA A 68 -12.41 21.99 -0.07
CA ALA A 68 -12.07 21.18 -1.24
C ALA A 68 -13.24 20.35 -1.76
N ALA A 69 -14.23 20.08 -0.91
CA ALA A 69 -15.30 19.16 -1.21
C ALA A 69 -16.18 19.71 -2.34
N SER A 70 -16.46 18.85 -3.31
CA SER A 70 -17.47 19.12 -4.34
C SER A 70 -18.88 19.10 -3.75
N ALA A 71 -19.87 19.54 -4.54
CA ALA A 71 -21.27 19.43 -4.18
C ALA A 71 -21.62 17.98 -3.74
N PRO A 72 -22.42 17.79 -2.68
CA PRO A 72 -22.73 16.47 -2.14
C PRO A 72 -23.31 15.50 -3.18
N GLU A 73 -24.11 16.00 -4.13
CA GLU A 73 -24.71 15.22 -5.21
C GLU A 73 -23.63 14.64 -6.14
N SER A 74 -22.65 15.47 -6.53
CA SER A 74 -21.50 15.01 -7.33
C SER A 74 -20.66 14.00 -6.56
N LEU A 75 -20.45 14.22 -5.26
CA LEU A 75 -19.70 13.28 -4.42
C LEU A 75 -20.42 11.93 -4.28
N ALA A 76 -21.76 11.93 -4.19
CA ALA A 76 -22.56 10.72 -4.16
C ALA A 76 -22.44 9.91 -5.45
N ILE A 77 -22.42 10.57 -6.61
CA ILE A 77 -22.20 9.91 -7.92
C ILE A 77 -20.80 9.27 -7.98
N ILE A 78 -19.77 10.00 -7.54
CA ILE A 78 -18.38 9.48 -7.49
C ILE A 78 -18.29 8.27 -6.54
N LEU A 79 -18.96 8.33 -5.39
CA LEU A 79 -19.01 7.23 -4.43
C LEU A 79 -19.68 5.98 -5.04
N ALA A 80 -20.83 6.15 -5.69
CA ALA A 80 -21.52 5.05 -6.36
C ALA A 80 -20.63 4.38 -7.43
N GLY A 81 -19.94 5.19 -8.25
CA GLY A 81 -18.96 4.68 -9.21
C GLY A 81 -17.81 3.94 -8.52
N THR A 82 -17.26 4.50 -7.44
CA THR A 82 -16.15 3.91 -6.68
C THR A 82 -16.52 2.57 -6.07
N VAL A 83 -17.73 2.43 -5.50
CA VAL A 83 -18.21 1.17 -4.90
C VAL A 83 -18.28 0.02 -5.91
N VAL A 84 -18.52 0.32 -7.19
CA VAL A 84 -18.55 -0.69 -8.26
C VAL A 84 -17.15 -0.90 -8.88
N VAL A 85 -16.44 0.19 -9.18
CA VAL A 85 -15.18 0.13 -9.93
C VAL A 85 -14.02 -0.37 -9.06
N LEU A 86 -13.93 0.07 -7.80
CA LEU A 86 -12.85 -0.34 -6.89
C LEU A 86 -12.77 -1.87 -6.69
N PRO A 87 -13.87 -2.60 -6.39
CA PRO A 87 -13.79 -4.06 -6.26
C PRO A 87 -13.45 -4.75 -7.58
N ILE A 88 -13.87 -4.22 -8.73
CA ILE A 88 -13.47 -4.74 -10.05
C ILE A 88 -11.97 -4.60 -10.25
N ILE A 89 -11.39 -3.44 -9.93
CA ILE A 89 -9.94 -3.22 -10.01
C ILE A 89 -9.21 -4.23 -9.12
N ILE A 90 -9.64 -4.38 -7.86
CA ILE A 90 -9.02 -5.33 -6.92
C ILE A 90 -9.10 -6.76 -7.46
N PHE A 91 -10.27 -7.18 -7.95
CA PHE A 91 -10.46 -8.52 -8.50
C PHE A 91 -9.57 -8.76 -9.72
N TYR A 92 -9.54 -7.81 -10.66
CA TYR A 92 -8.72 -7.90 -11.84
C TYR A 92 -7.23 -7.95 -11.49
N SER A 93 -6.75 -7.11 -10.55
CA SER A 93 -5.37 -7.16 -10.09
C SER A 93 -5.02 -8.53 -9.50
N PHE A 94 -5.88 -9.08 -8.63
CA PHE A 94 -5.66 -10.43 -8.08
C PHE A 94 -5.63 -11.50 -9.18
N TYR A 95 -6.56 -11.43 -10.13
CA TYR A 95 -6.61 -12.34 -11.27
C TYR A 95 -5.35 -12.25 -12.12
N ALA A 96 -4.88 -11.04 -12.45
CA ALA A 96 -3.66 -10.82 -13.21
C ALA A 96 -2.43 -11.42 -12.49
N TYR A 97 -2.29 -11.18 -11.18
CA TYR A 97 -1.21 -11.80 -10.38
C TYR A 97 -1.30 -13.32 -10.34
N ARG A 98 -2.51 -13.90 -10.40
CA ARG A 98 -2.70 -15.35 -10.47
C ARG A 98 -2.33 -15.91 -11.84
N VAL A 99 -2.75 -15.24 -12.92
CA VAL A 99 -2.52 -15.70 -14.31
C VAL A 99 -1.05 -15.57 -14.71
N PHE A 100 -0.42 -14.45 -14.37
CA PHE A 100 0.99 -14.19 -14.65
C PHE A 100 1.92 -14.56 -13.50
N GLY A 101 1.39 -15.27 -12.50
CA GLY A 101 2.14 -15.74 -11.34
C GLY A 101 2.97 -16.97 -11.69
N GLY A 102 4.22 -16.99 -11.22
CA GLY A 102 5.14 -18.10 -11.41
C GLY A 102 6.57 -17.65 -11.12
N LYS A 103 7.43 -18.57 -10.70
CA LYS A 103 8.86 -18.27 -10.58
C LYS A 103 9.46 -18.30 -11.98
N ALA A 104 10.31 -17.32 -12.30
CA ALA A 104 11.13 -17.39 -13.50
C ALA A 104 12.06 -18.60 -13.37
N THR A 105 12.09 -19.44 -14.40
CA THR A 105 13.02 -20.57 -14.51
C THR A 105 13.96 -20.31 -15.68
N ASP A 106 15.17 -20.85 -15.60
CA ASP A 106 16.12 -20.72 -16.70
C ASP A 106 15.61 -21.50 -17.91
N LEU A 107 15.70 -20.87 -19.09
CA LEU A 107 15.31 -21.48 -20.35
C LEU A 107 16.28 -22.61 -20.67
N THR A 108 15.85 -23.85 -20.43
CA THR A 108 16.61 -25.04 -20.81
C THR A 108 16.25 -25.39 -22.24
N TYR A 109 17.20 -25.23 -23.15
CA TYR A 109 17.09 -25.69 -24.53
C TYR A 109 17.82 -27.03 -24.60
N ASP A 110 17.07 -28.12 -24.61
CA ASP A 110 17.58 -29.46 -24.96
C ASP A 110 17.82 -29.56 -26.48
#